data_AF-A0A1L9VAX8-F1
#
_entry.id   AF-A0A1L9VAX8-F1
#
_cell.length_a   1.000
_cell.length_b   1.000
_cell.length_c   1.000
_cell.angle_alpha   90.00
_cell.angle_beta   90.00
_cell.angle_gamma   90.00
#
_symmetry.space_group_name_H-M   'P 1'
#
loop_
_entity.id
_entity.type
_entity.pdbx_description
1 polymer ?
#
loop_
_entity_poly.entity_id
_entity_poly.type
_entity_poly.pdbx_seq_one_letter_code
_entity_poly.pdbx_strand_id
1 'polypeptide(L)'
;MGIPHLTRHLLPYSKDVLLARGKQREGDDSIQLVVIDGPSLVYHVFQRLLSKSNTKLGILDAQPTCDEVSLGVMVYLLQLKLLDVKVTKICFDGALPITKRKIRLCRLEKSRKKLEQFHSQNRLGFAKPDDSVEGSTVDPTKVLQSRAIPVKYNGLPENPFMVSTVFEDLRRRWNKANILMAVQDTFYFNHRELGEQEFPWAAITVMVPGEADSECARMSRLTGAAVLTNDSDLLLHDLGSYGSVLFLDSVELSEWDPSRPTDSKVRARRICPASLSSRLGIKSVRYLAYELSQNPQFGLSELIRRSRDNCDFLDLEPDYQHFLEEYDYGPNSRAIVQHPQDLDPRLSEIFLQYDTGNVHFTGGSPHMYLAILSEDHSRRCAWEEGRTYRALGYSVFNLCRPFAERYQFVEEYVRRGGRIAIDRITMGDEGWVASEMHSFYTRLSFAQVAFGAKVSSSCFWRLFAMCELFWDETNHTAPLEVDRLCRFLRFGYMGNSVGWADVHLYAQINAVLYSLRILKQLLGLVTVTEEPVSRVKSIIAALPPLHVMMRSRREMIREYPEDFSVEKALQRFSLLSGQHVQTDEEMRPPYSTSQDQGSPKSNCVKHVHRSKSNLYEILSPE
;
A
#
# COMPACT_ATOMS: atom_id res chain seq x y z
N MET A 1 -15.50 -6.19 3.89
CA MET A 1 -14.80 -7.41 3.46
C MET A 1 -15.59 -8.58 4.02
N GLY A 2 -15.26 -9.81 3.65
CA GLY A 2 -15.93 -10.99 4.15
C GLY A 2 -17.27 -11.37 3.53
N ILE A 3 -18.04 -12.21 4.22
CA ILE A 3 -19.29 -12.80 3.72
C ILE A 3 -20.30 -11.69 3.36
N PRO A 4 -20.75 -11.63 2.09
CA PRO A 4 -21.69 -10.62 1.64
C PRO A 4 -22.94 -10.55 2.51
N HIS A 5 -23.35 -9.33 2.87
CA HIS A 5 -24.53 -9.03 3.69
C HIS A 5 -24.51 -9.50 5.15
N LEU A 6 -23.48 -10.21 5.61
CA LEU A 6 -23.38 -10.68 7.00
C LEU A 6 -23.49 -9.51 7.99
N THR A 7 -22.68 -8.47 7.81
CA THR A 7 -22.73 -7.27 8.67
C THR A 7 -24.12 -6.65 8.67
N ARG A 8 -24.79 -6.55 7.52
CA ARG A 8 -26.14 -5.97 7.41
C ARG A 8 -27.15 -6.71 8.29
N HIS A 9 -27.06 -8.04 8.34
CA HIS A 9 -27.93 -8.88 9.15
C HIS A 9 -27.61 -8.85 10.65
N LEU A 10 -26.32 -8.74 11.01
CA LEU A 10 -25.89 -8.85 12.41
C LEU A 10 -25.80 -7.50 13.14
N LEU A 11 -25.60 -6.40 12.43
CA LEU A 11 -25.46 -5.06 13.02
C LEU A 11 -26.65 -4.62 13.91
N PRO A 12 -27.92 -4.96 13.61
CA PRO A 12 -29.04 -4.68 14.52
C PRO A 12 -28.93 -5.34 15.91
N TYR A 13 -28.07 -6.34 16.06
CA TYR A 13 -27.83 -7.03 17.33
C TYR A 13 -26.61 -6.49 18.09
N SER A 14 -25.91 -5.50 17.53
CA SER A 14 -24.79 -4.85 18.19
C SER A 14 -25.24 -4.08 19.43
N LYS A 15 -24.31 -3.93 20.39
CA LYS A 15 -24.50 -3.13 21.60
C LYS A 15 -23.56 -1.93 21.55
N ASP A 16 -24.07 -0.77 21.95
CA ASP A 16 -23.24 0.41 22.16
C ASP A 16 -22.39 0.22 23.42
N VAL A 17 -21.12 0.58 23.34
CA VAL A 17 -20.16 0.49 24.44
C VAL A 17 -19.23 1.70 24.47
N LEU A 18 -18.65 1.93 25.65
CA LEU A 18 -17.64 2.96 25.87
C LEU A 18 -16.23 2.35 25.88
N LEU A 19 -15.29 3.04 25.26
CA LEU A 19 -13.86 2.73 25.28
C LEU A 19 -13.17 3.61 26.34
N ALA A 20 -13.14 3.16 27.59
CA ALA A 20 -12.50 3.87 28.70
C ALA A 20 -12.30 2.97 29.94
N ARG A 21 -11.35 3.32 30.81
CA ARG A 21 -11.13 2.69 32.14
C ARG A 21 -11.82 3.39 33.34
N GLY A 22 -12.72 4.34 33.09
CA GLY A 22 -13.31 5.24 34.11
C GLY A 22 -14.48 4.70 34.95
N LYS A 23 -14.83 5.42 36.03
CA LYS A 23 -15.87 5.08 37.02
C LYS A 23 -17.19 4.71 36.35
N GLN A 24 -17.54 3.43 36.43
CA GLN A 24 -18.82 2.92 35.94
C GLN A 24 -19.96 3.67 36.63
N ARG A 25 -20.87 4.23 35.84
CA ARG A 25 -22.27 4.35 36.28
C ARG A 25 -22.87 2.95 36.15
N GLU A 26 -23.63 2.50 37.12
CA GLU A 26 -24.33 1.21 37.04
C GLU A 26 -25.08 1.11 35.72
N GLY A 27 -24.67 0.18 34.84
CA GLY A 27 -25.32 -0.09 33.55
C GLY A 27 -24.48 0.19 32.29
N ASP A 28 -23.37 0.94 32.37
CA ASP A 28 -22.54 1.22 31.18
C ASP A 28 -21.52 0.10 30.91
N ASP A 29 -21.61 -0.47 29.71
CA ASP A 29 -20.77 -1.56 29.22
C ASP A 29 -19.48 -0.98 28.60
N SER A 30 -18.32 -1.27 29.21
CA SER A 30 -17.04 -0.65 28.85
C SER A 30 -16.02 -1.67 28.34
N ILE A 31 -15.23 -1.27 27.34
CA ILE A 31 -14.13 -2.05 26.80
C ILE A 31 -12.80 -1.38 27.17
N GLN A 32 -11.95 -2.14 27.86
CA GLN A 32 -10.64 -1.68 28.34
C GLN A 32 -9.49 -2.39 27.65
N LEU A 33 -9.75 -3.49 26.93
CA LEU A 33 -8.74 -4.34 26.34
C LEU A 33 -9.09 -4.60 24.88
N VAL A 34 -8.19 -4.25 23.96
CA VAL A 34 -8.39 -4.41 22.53
C VAL A 34 -7.20 -5.06 21.84
N VAL A 35 -7.48 -5.88 20.84
CA VAL A 35 -6.53 -6.33 19.81
C VAL A 35 -6.95 -5.72 18.48
N ILE A 36 -6.00 -5.26 17.67
CA ILE A 36 -6.28 -4.47 16.48
C ILE A 36 -5.87 -5.24 15.23
N ASP A 37 -6.79 -5.33 14.28
CA ASP A 37 -6.51 -5.66 12.88
C ASP A 37 -5.87 -4.43 12.21
N GLY A 38 -4.56 -4.53 11.95
CA GLY A 38 -3.73 -3.44 11.46
C GLY A 38 -4.18 -2.91 10.09
N PRO A 39 -4.24 -3.74 9.04
CA PRO A 39 -4.72 -3.32 7.72
C PRO A 39 -6.09 -2.64 7.78
N SER A 40 -7.04 -3.20 8.52
CA SER A 40 -8.39 -2.64 8.67
C SER A 40 -8.38 -1.26 9.34
N LEU A 41 -7.56 -1.07 10.38
CA LEU A 41 -7.35 0.25 11.00
C LEU A 41 -6.75 1.25 10.02
N VAL A 42 -5.75 0.85 9.24
CA VAL A 42 -5.10 1.74 8.24
C VAL A 42 -6.10 2.21 7.20
N TYR A 43 -6.88 1.28 6.62
CA TYR A 43 -7.92 1.63 5.65
C TYR A 43 -8.98 2.54 6.28
N HIS A 44 -9.42 2.25 7.51
CA HIS A 44 -10.38 3.09 8.22
C HIS A 44 -9.85 4.53 8.40
N VAL A 45 -8.63 4.67 8.91
CA VAL A 45 -8.00 5.99 9.08
C VAL A 45 -7.90 6.71 7.75
N PHE A 46 -7.42 6.05 6.68
CA PHE A 46 -7.37 6.64 5.34
C PHE A 46 -8.73 7.21 4.90
N GLN A 47 -9.83 6.46 5.09
CA GLN A 47 -11.18 6.95 4.75
C GLN A 47 -11.61 8.13 5.62
N ARG A 48 -11.29 8.12 6.93
CA ARG A 48 -11.55 9.25 7.84
C ARG A 48 -10.80 10.50 7.38
N LEU A 49 -9.52 10.39 7.03
CA LEU A 49 -8.74 11.53 6.53
C LEU A 49 -9.29 12.06 5.22
N LEU A 50 -9.58 11.16 4.26
CA LEU A 50 -10.16 11.53 2.96
C LEU A 50 -11.52 12.24 3.10
N SER A 51 -12.33 11.83 4.08
CA SER A 51 -13.62 12.49 4.36
C SER A 51 -13.46 13.93 4.88
N LYS A 52 -12.31 14.24 5.48
CA LYS A 52 -11.98 15.55 6.03
C LYS A 52 -11.14 16.40 5.07
N SER A 53 -10.62 15.82 3.98
CA SER A 53 -9.85 16.53 2.96
C SER A 53 -10.57 17.78 2.47
N ASN A 54 -9.83 18.89 2.36
CA ASN A 54 -10.35 20.17 1.92
C ASN A 54 -10.93 20.08 0.50
N THR A 55 -12.21 20.40 0.35
CA THR A 55 -12.94 20.30 -0.91
C THR A 55 -12.48 21.32 -1.97
N LYS A 56 -11.61 22.27 -1.61
CA LYS A 56 -10.94 23.15 -2.59
C LYS A 56 -9.75 22.47 -3.28
N LEU A 57 -9.21 21.38 -2.70
CA LEU A 57 -8.09 20.65 -3.30
C LEU A 57 -8.52 19.89 -4.55
N GLY A 58 -7.60 19.86 -5.53
CA GLY A 58 -7.66 18.99 -6.69
C GLY A 58 -7.73 17.52 -6.28
N ILE A 59 -8.26 16.68 -7.15
CA ILE A 59 -8.58 15.28 -6.82
C ILE A 59 -7.35 14.45 -6.45
N LEU A 60 -6.20 14.69 -7.09
CA LEU A 60 -4.92 14.05 -6.77
C LEU A 60 -4.37 14.52 -5.43
N ASP A 61 -4.54 15.81 -5.14
CA ASP A 61 -3.96 16.47 -3.97
C ASP A 61 -4.81 16.29 -2.70
N ALA A 62 -6.02 15.74 -2.85
CA ALA A 62 -6.92 15.42 -1.76
C ALA A 62 -6.72 14.01 -1.19
N GLN A 63 -5.97 13.16 -1.90
CA GLN A 63 -5.64 11.81 -1.44
C GLN A 63 -4.71 11.90 -0.21
N PRO A 64 -5.09 11.32 0.94
CA PRO A 64 -4.20 11.29 2.10
C PRO A 64 -2.86 10.65 1.78
N THR A 65 -1.78 11.28 2.23
CA THR A 65 -0.41 10.80 2.02
C THR A 65 -0.09 9.64 2.97
N CYS A 66 0.96 8.87 2.67
CA CYS A 66 1.39 7.80 3.58
C CYS A 66 1.79 8.35 4.96
N ASP A 67 2.37 9.55 5.00
CA ASP A 67 2.75 10.25 6.23
C ASP A 67 1.52 10.66 7.04
N GLU A 68 0.52 11.25 6.38
CA GLU A 68 -0.74 11.66 7.02
C GLU A 68 -1.50 10.46 7.59
N VAL A 69 -1.56 9.34 6.86
CA VAL A 69 -2.21 8.11 7.34
C VAL A 69 -1.45 7.52 8.53
N SER A 70 -0.11 7.50 8.48
CA SER A 70 0.73 7.06 9.60
C SER A 70 0.53 7.91 10.86
N LEU A 71 0.51 9.23 10.70
CA LEU A 71 0.21 10.18 11.77
C LEU A 71 -1.21 9.96 12.33
N GLY A 72 -2.20 9.79 11.46
CA GLY A 72 -3.59 9.54 11.85
C GLY A 72 -3.75 8.24 12.65
N VAL A 73 -3.07 7.16 12.26
CA VAL A 73 -3.07 5.90 13.03
C VAL A 73 -2.39 6.09 14.39
N MET A 74 -1.25 6.78 14.43
CA MET A 74 -0.57 7.08 15.70
C MET A 74 -1.49 7.87 16.64
N VAL A 75 -2.17 8.90 16.14
CA VAL A 75 -3.09 9.71 16.97
C VAL A 75 -4.31 8.92 17.41
N TYR A 76 -4.85 8.03 16.56
CA TYR A 76 -5.91 7.11 16.93
C TYR A 76 -5.49 6.24 18.14
N LEU A 77 -4.29 5.66 18.09
CA LEU A 77 -3.74 4.83 19.16
C LEU A 77 -3.44 5.64 20.43
N LEU A 78 -2.95 6.87 20.28
CA LEU A 78 -2.73 7.80 21.38
C LEU A 78 -4.05 8.13 22.09
N GLN A 79 -5.13 8.40 21.36
CA GLN A 79 -6.45 8.67 21.93
C GLN A 79 -6.99 7.47 22.73
N LEU A 80 -6.84 6.24 22.22
CA LEU A 80 -7.18 5.03 23.00
C LEU A 80 -6.34 4.92 24.28
N LYS A 81 -5.04 5.18 24.19
CA LYS A 81 -4.12 5.11 25.33
C LYS A 81 -4.45 6.14 26.41
N LEU A 82 -4.84 7.36 26.02
CA LEU A 82 -5.25 8.43 26.93
C LEU A 82 -6.55 8.10 27.69
N LEU A 83 -7.42 7.27 27.10
CA LEU A 83 -8.61 6.73 27.75
C LEU A 83 -8.32 5.46 28.58
N ASP A 84 -7.03 5.14 28.73
CA ASP A 84 -6.51 3.97 29.45
C ASP A 84 -7.06 2.64 28.89
N VAL A 85 -7.32 2.62 27.58
CA VAL A 85 -7.60 1.41 26.81
C VAL A 85 -6.27 0.74 26.48
N LYS A 86 -6.11 -0.51 26.90
CA LYS A 86 -4.92 -1.31 26.65
C LYS A 86 -5.02 -2.00 25.29
N VAL A 87 -4.16 -1.60 24.37
CA VAL A 87 -3.94 -2.32 23.11
C VAL A 87 -2.96 -3.48 23.37
N THR A 88 -3.43 -4.72 23.24
CA THR A 88 -2.60 -5.91 23.49
C THR A 88 -1.67 -6.22 22.33
N LYS A 89 -2.16 -6.05 21.11
CA LYS A 89 -1.45 -6.40 19.88
C LYS A 89 -2.06 -5.65 18.68
N ILE A 90 -1.22 -5.35 17.70
CA ILE A 90 -1.62 -4.82 16.39
C ILE A 90 -1.08 -5.80 15.34
N CYS A 91 -1.98 -6.52 14.68
CA CYS A 91 -1.62 -7.63 13.79
C CYS A 91 -1.65 -7.17 12.33
N PHE A 92 -0.56 -7.39 11.60
CA PHE A 92 -0.47 -7.16 10.15
C PHE A 92 -0.29 -8.46 9.40
N ASP A 93 -0.96 -8.56 8.24
CA ASP A 93 -0.92 -9.72 7.36
C ASP A 93 0.49 -10.02 6.85
N GLY A 94 0.87 -11.30 6.88
CA GLY A 94 2.01 -11.84 6.14
C GLY A 94 1.53 -12.53 4.87
N ALA A 95 1.61 -13.85 4.82
CA ALA A 95 1.19 -14.61 3.64
C ALA A 95 -0.31 -14.90 3.62
N LEU A 96 -0.95 -14.64 2.48
CA LEU A 96 -2.32 -15.05 2.27
C LEU A 96 -2.37 -16.56 1.98
N PRO A 97 -3.35 -17.30 2.52
CA PRO A 97 -3.56 -18.71 2.17
C PRO A 97 -3.82 -18.91 0.67
N ILE A 98 -3.38 -20.06 0.14
CA ILE A 98 -3.51 -20.41 -1.28
C ILE A 98 -4.97 -20.37 -1.74
N THR A 99 -5.89 -20.82 -0.89
CA THR A 99 -7.34 -20.85 -1.14
C THR A 99 -7.89 -19.46 -1.48
N LYS A 100 -7.28 -18.39 -0.94
CA LYS A 100 -7.67 -16.99 -1.18
C LYS A 100 -6.93 -16.33 -2.35
N ARG A 101 -6.12 -17.06 -3.11
CA ARG A 101 -5.42 -16.54 -4.31
C ARG A 101 -6.39 -15.91 -5.32
N LYS A 102 -7.52 -16.58 -5.60
CA LYS A 102 -8.55 -16.05 -6.51
C LYS A 102 -9.12 -14.72 -6.00
N ILE A 103 -9.35 -14.62 -4.69
CA ILE A 103 -9.84 -13.41 -4.03
C ILE A 103 -8.82 -12.27 -4.19
N ARG A 104 -7.52 -12.54 -3.99
CA ARG A 104 -6.44 -11.56 -4.21
C ARG A 104 -6.45 -11.02 -5.65
N LEU A 105 -6.58 -11.90 -6.65
CA LEU A 105 -6.68 -11.49 -8.05
C LEU A 105 -7.93 -10.65 -8.32
N CYS A 106 -9.09 -11.01 -7.76
CA CYS A 106 -10.31 -10.20 -7.86
C CYS A 106 -10.13 -8.80 -7.23
N ARG A 107 -9.43 -8.68 -6.10
CA ARG A 107 -9.12 -7.38 -5.45
C ARG A 107 -8.18 -6.54 -6.32
N LEU A 108 -7.17 -7.15 -6.95
CA LEU A 108 -6.29 -6.45 -7.91
C LEU A 108 -7.05 -5.98 -9.15
N GLU A 109 -7.91 -6.82 -9.74
CA GLU A 109 -8.75 -6.44 -10.88
C GLU A 109 -9.73 -5.32 -10.52
N LYS A 110 -10.32 -5.33 -9.31
CA LYS A 110 -11.16 -4.23 -8.83
C LYS A 110 -10.37 -2.92 -8.75
N SER A 111 -9.14 -2.97 -8.23
CA SER A 111 -8.25 -1.81 -8.13
C SER A 111 -7.85 -1.29 -9.52
N ARG A 112 -7.59 -2.19 -10.47
CA ARG A 112 -7.29 -1.86 -11.87
C ARG A 112 -8.47 -1.17 -12.56
N LYS A 113 -9.70 -1.68 -12.39
CA LYS A 113 -10.92 -1.05 -12.92
C LYS A 113 -11.16 0.33 -12.31
N LYS A 114 -10.87 0.49 -11.01
CA LYS A 114 -10.95 1.78 -10.31
C LYS A 114 -9.98 2.81 -10.91
N LEU A 115 -8.74 2.40 -11.23
CA LEU A 115 -7.78 3.25 -11.95
C LEU A 115 -8.28 3.64 -13.35
N GLU A 116 -8.80 2.70 -14.12
CA GLU A 116 -9.32 2.94 -15.48
C GLU A 116 -10.53 3.91 -15.47
N GLN A 117 -11.43 3.76 -14.50
CA GLN A 117 -12.55 4.67 -14.29
C GLN A 117 -12.05 6.06 -13.89
N PHE A 118 -11.12 6.13 -12.93
CA PHE A 118 -10.50 7.38 -12.49
C PHE A 118 -9.82 8.13 -13.64
N HIS A 119 -9.09 7.41 -14.50
CA HIS A 119 -8.49 7.95 -15.70
C HIS A 119 -9.54 8.48 -16.69
N SER A 120 -10.58 7.69 -16.95
CA SER A 120 -11.65 8.07 -17.88
C SER A 120 -12.43 9.30 -17.43
N GLN A 121 -12.59 9.52 -16.13
CA GLN A 121 -13.23 10.70 -15.56
C GLN A 121 -12.35 11.97 -15.63
N ASN A 122 -11.03 11.82 -15.75
CA ASN A 122 -10.07 12.92 -15.73
C ASN A 122 -9.21 12.98 -17.01
N ARG A 123 -9.76 12.60 -18.17
CA ARG A 123 -9.01 12.50 -19.45
C ARG A 123 -8.33 13.79 -19.88
N LEU A 124 -8.93 14.94 -19.60
CA LEU A 124 -8.41 16.26 -19.99
C LEU A 124 -7.30 16.78 -19.06
N GLY A 125 -6.83 15.95 -18.12
CA GLY A 125 -5.87 16.34 -17.10
C GLY A 125 -6.54 16.95 -15.87
N PHE A 126 -5.74 17.61 -15.04
CA PHE A 126 -6.19 18.14 -13.75
C PHE A 126 -6.06 19.66 -13.73
N ALA A 127 -6.98 20.31 -13.00
CA ALA A 127 -6.90 21.75 -12.78
C ALA A 127 -5.55 22.14 -12.15
N LYS A 128 -5.08 23.36 -12.42
CA LYS A 128 -3.86 23.86 -11.78
C LYS A 128 -4.01 23.80 -10.25
N PRO A 129 -2.97 23.36 -9.53
CA PRO A 129 -2.95 23.47 -8.08
C PRO A 129 -3.17 24.93 -7.67
N ASP A 130 -4.02 25.15 -6.68
CA ASP A 130 -4.15 26.48 -6.07
C ASP A 130 -3.05 26.62 -5.02
N ASP A 131 -2.00 27.35 -5.36
CA ASP A 131 -0.83 27.58 -4.50
C ASP A 131 -1.19 28.41 -3.24
N SER A 132 -2.34 29.09 -3.25
CA SER A 132 -2.85 29.84 -2.08
C SER A 132 -3.49 28.95 -1.02
N VAL A 133 -3.81 27.70 -1.35
CA VAL A 133 -4.31 26.72 -0.39
C VAL A 133 -3.11 26.09 0.31
N GLU A 134 -2.63 26.76 1.35
CA GLU A 134 -1.73 26.16 2.34
C GLU A 134 -2.31 24.82 2.76
N GLY A 135 -1.41 23.82 2.76
CA GLY A 135 -1.74 22.41 2.88
C GLY A 135 -2.80 22.22 3.96
N SER A 136 -3.91 21.59 3.60
CA SER A 136 -4.89 21.11 4.56
C SER A 136 -4.22 20.01 5.37
N THR A 137 -3.34 20.37 6.30
CA THR A 137 -2.80 19.46 7.31
C THR A 137 -4.02 18.85 7.96
N VAL A 138 -4.18 17.56 7.74
CA VAL A 138 -5.20 16.75 8.40
C VAL A 138 -5.11 17.07 9.89
N ASP A 139 -6.17 17.65 10.46
CA ASP A 139 -6.25 17.88 11.90
C ASP A 139 -6.33 16.50 12.57
N PRO A 140 -5.24 16.02 13.19
CA PRO A 140 -5.16 14.65 13.64
C PRO A 140 -6.10 14.39 14.83
N THR A 141 -6.54 15.43 15.56
CA THR A 141 -7.55 15.28 16.65
C THR A 141 -8.89 14.76 16.13
N LYS A 142 -9.17 14.99 14.84
CA LYS A 142 -10.46 14.67 14.23
C LYS A 142 -10.51 13.26 13.64
N VAL A 143 -9.47 12.43 13.80
CA VAL A 143 -9.43 11.09 13.20
C VAL A 143 -10.57 10.17 13.69
N LEU A 144 -11.02 10.36 14.93
CA LEU A 144 -12.16 9.65 15.52
C LEU A 144 -13.53 10.32 15.26
N GLN A 145 -13.59 11.38 14.46
CA GLN A 145 -14.84 12.05 14.13
C GLN A 145 -15.36 11.60 12.77
N SER A 146 -16.58 11.07 12.74
CA SER A 146 -17.20 10.65 11.50
C SER A 146 -17.58 11.84 10.60
N ARG A 147 -17.44 11.63 9.28
CA ARG A 147 -17.92 12.53 8.23
C ARG A 147 -18.11 11.71 6.94
N ALA A 148 -19.15 12.02 6.17
CA ALA A 148 -19.34 11.42 4.86
C ALA A 148 -18.24 11.87 3.88
N ILE A 149 -17.75 10.95 3.05
CA ILE A 149 -16.77 11.29 2.02
C ILE A 149 -17.45 12.18 0.97
N PRO A 150 -16.86 13.33 0.61
CA PRO A 150 -17.36 14.16 -0.48
C PRO A 150 -17.51 13.37 -1.78
N VAL A 151 -18.65 13.51 -2.47
CA VAL A 151 -18.99 12.72 -3.68
C VAL A 151 -17.88 12.76 -4.73
N LYS A 152 -17.20 13.89 -4.89
CA LYS A 152 -16.09 14.06 -5.84
C LYS A 152 -14.87 13.18 -5.57
N TYR A 153 -14.73 12.64 -4.36
CA TYR A 153 -13.66 11.74 -3.96
C TYR A 153 -14.10 10.27 -3.97
N ASN A 154 -15.37 10.00 -4.27
CA ASN A 154 -15.84 8.63 -4.44
C ASN A 154 -15.11 7.99 -5.62
N GLY A 155 -14.55 6.79 -5.39
CA GLY A 155 -13.81 6.08 -6.42
C GLY A 155 -12.35 6.50 -6.59
N LEU A 156 -11.84 7.45 -5.79
CA LEU A 156 -10.41 7.77 -5.76
C LEU A 156 -9.60 6.52 -5.38
N PRO A 157 -8.59 6.09 -6.17
CA PRO A 157 -7.73 4.97 -5.82
C PRO A 157 -7.14 5.13 -4.41
N GLU A 158 -6.93 4.03 -3.68
CA GLU A 158 -6.24 4.10 -2.40
C GLU A 158 -4.73 4.29 -2.61
N ASN A 159 -4.04 4.80 -1.60
CA ASN A 159 -2.58 4.83 -1.64
C ASN A 159 -2.03 3.39 -1.43
N PRO A 160 -1.32 2.80 -2.41
CA PRO A 160 -0.91 1.39 -2.35
C PRO A 160 0.16 1.09 -1.29
N PHE A 161 0.80 2.11 -0.73
CA PHE A 161 1.93 1.99 0.19
C PHE A 161 1.58 2.29 1.65
N MET A 162 0.34 2.71 1.94
CA MET A 162 -0.04 3.19 3.28
C MET A 162 0.04 2.10 4.36
N VAL A 163 -0.38 0.86 4.07
CA VAL A 163 -0.33 -0.25 5.03
C VAL A 163 1.12 -0.58 5.40
N SER A 164 1.97 -0.76 4.39
CA SER A 164 3.40 -0.97 4.57
C SER A 164 4.08 0.17 5.34
N THR A 165 3.65 1.42 5.09
CA THR A 165 4.22 2.60 5.75
C THR A 165 3.85 2.64 7.22
N VAL A 166 2.57 2.44 7.54
CA VAL A 166 2.09 2.45 8.93
C VAL A 166 2.76 1.35 9.72
N PHE A 167 2.88 0.14 9.15
CA PHE A 167 3.58 -0.96 9.79
C PHE A 167 5.03 -0.58 10.14
N GLU A 168 5.78 -0.07 9.17
CA GLU A 168 7.17 0.37 9.37
C GLU A 168 7.27 1.48 10.43
N ASP A 169 6.38 2.48 10.35
CA ASP A 169 6.42 3.63 11.25
C ASP A 169 6.05 3.27 12.70
N LEU A 170 5.08 2.36 12.91
CA LEU A 170 4.76 1.85 14.25
C LEU A 170 5.95 1.09 14.86
N ARG A 171 6.73 0.39 14.03
CA ARG A 171 7.91 -0.38 14.45
C ARG A 171 9.14 0.50 14.70
N ARG A 172 9.30 1.61 13.97
CA ARG A 172 10.57 2.36 13.92
C ARG A 172 10.46 3.85 14.23
N ARG A 173 9.37 4.50 13.81
CA ARG A 173 9.21 5.96 13.88
C ARG A 173 8.54 6.40 15.17
N TRP A 174 7.42 5.80 15.54
CA TRP A 174 6.56 6.30 16.61
C TRP A 174 7.03 5.91 18.02
N ASN A 175 8.23 6.39 18.36
CA ASN A 175 8.73 6.41 19.73
C ASN A 175 8.22 7.68 20.46
N LYS A 176 8.44 7.72 21.78
CA LYS A 176 7.98 8.82 22.64
C LYS A 176 8.41 10.21 22.16
N ALA A 177 9.67 10.38 21.76
CA ALA A 177 10.17 11.68 21.31
C ALA A 177 9.45 12.15 20.03
N ASN A 178 9.30 11.26 19.06
CA ASN A 178 8.63 11.57 17.80
C ASN A 178 7.13 11.80 17.97
N ILE A 179 6.46 11.07 18.87
CA ILE A 179 5.06 11.29 19.21
C ILE A 179 4.89 12.68 19.82
N LEU A 180 5.68 13.01 20.85
CA LEU A 180 5.61 14.31 21.53
C LEU A 180 5.82 15.47 20.55
N MET A 181 6.81 15.36 19.67
CA MET A 181 7.09 16.36 18.64
C MET A 181 5.92 16.51 17.65
N ALA A 182 5.29 15.40 17.24
CA ALA A 182 4.19 15.43 16.27
C ALA A 182 2.88 15.98 16.83
N VAL A 183 2.66 15.92 18.14
CA VAL A 183 1.40 16.31 18.79
C VAL A 183 1.50 17.58 19.63
N GLN A 184 2.69 18.19 19.71
CA GLN A 184 2.99 19.34 20.56
C GLN A 184 2.04 20.52 20.36
N ASP A 185 1.71 20.85 19.11
CA ASP A 185 0.85 21.99 18.78
C ASP A 185 -0.64 21.62 18.72
N THR A 186 -0.96 20.32 18.84
CA THR A 186 -2.30 19.80 18.54
C THR A 186 -3.11 19.48 19.80
N PHE A 187 -2.43 19.12 20.89
CA PHE A 187 -3.07 18.78 22.15
C PHE A 187 -2.43 19.61 23.27
N TYR A 188 -3.26 20.31 24.05
CA TYR A 188 -2.81 21.03 25.23
C TYR A 188 -2.60 20.05 26.38
N PHE A 189 -1.51 19.28 26.32
CA PHE A 189 -1.15 18.37 27.40
C PHE A 189 -0.32 19.10 28.45
N ASN A 190 -0.53 18.77 29.73
CA ASN A 190 0.54 18.92 30.70
C ASN A 190 1.64 17.93 30.30
N HIS A 191 2.81 18.40 29.86
CA HIS A 191 3.96 17.56 29.48
C HIS A 191 4.31 16.47 30.51
N ARG A 192 3.88 16.64 31.76
CA ARG A 192 4.00 15.68 32.86
C ARG A 192 3.18 14.40 32.66
N GLU A 193 1.95 14.48 32.13
CA GLU A 193 1.04 13.33 31.98
C GLU A 193 1.45 12.39 30.82
N LEU A 194 1.83 12.94 29.66
CA LEU A 194 2.45 12.14 28.58
C LEU A 194 3.90 11.75 28.90
N GLY A 195 4.60 12.58 29.68
CA GLY A 195 5.99 12.40 30.08
C GLY A 195 6.23 11.15 30.93
N GLU A 196 5.20 10.59 31.56
CA GLU A 196 5.28 9.35 32.34
C GLU A 196 4.76 8.12 31.55
N GLN A 197 4.10 8.32 30.42
CA GLN A 197 3.59 7.21 29.61
C GLN A 197 4.68 6.57 28.73
N GLU A 198 4.63 5.25 28.63
CA GLU A 198 5.34 4.46 27.63
C GLU A 198 4.43 4.19 26.42
N PHE A 199 5.01 4.28 25.23
CA PHE A 199 4.35 4.00 23.95
C PHE A 199 4.95 2.73 23.34
N PRO A 200 4.41 1.55 23.65
CA PRO A 200 5.02 0.28 23.26
C PRO A 200 4.67 -0.14 21.82
N TRP A 201 4.35 0.81 20.92
CA TRP A 201 3.81 0.53 19.58
C TRP A 201 4.69 -0.45 18.79
N ALA A 202 6.01 -0.30 18.87
CA ALA A 202 6.94 -1.22 18.23
C ALA A 202 6.87 -2.63 18.80
N ALA A 203 6.72 -2.78 20.13
CA ALA A 203 6.70 -4.07 20.81
C ALA A 203 5.38 -4.84 20.60
N ILE A 204 4.27 -4.13 20.39
CA ILE A 204 2.94 -4.74 20.22
C ILE A 204 2.49 -4.86 18.76
N THR A 205 3.18 -4.21 17.82
CA THR A 205 2.96 -4.36 16.37
C THR A 205 3.69 -5.59 15.85
N VAL A 206 2.97 -6.54 15.25
CA VAL A 206 3.54 -7.80 14.75
C VAL A 206 3.14 -8.08 13.30
N MET A 207 4.07 -8.67 12.56
CA MET A 207 3.83 -9.31 11.27
C MET A 207 3.50 -10.77 11.53
N VAL A 208 2.29 -11.20 11.20
CA VAL A 208 1.87 -12.60 11.37
C VAL A 208 2.24 -13.42 10.13
N PRO A 209 2.50 -14.73 10.24
CA PRO A 209 2.84 -15.56 9.09
C PRO A 209 1.64 -15.84 8.16
N GLY A 210 0.43 -15.45 8.55
CA GLY A 210 -0.80 -15.68 7.81
C GLY A 210 -1.65 -14.40 7.72
N GLU A 211 -2.97 -14.57 7.82
CA GLU A 211 -3.91 -13.45 7.97
C GLU A 211 -3.92 -12.94 9.42
N ALA A 212 -4.05 -11.63 9.58
CA ALA A 212 -4.14 -10.98 10.88
C ALA A 212 -5.34 -11.48 11.70
N ASP A 213 -6.42 -11.90 11.04
CA ASP A 213 -7.67 -12.38 11.65
C ASP A 213 -7.44 -13.53 12.63
N SER A 214 -6.70 -14.56 12.22
CA SER A 214 -6.41 -15.73 13.06
C SER A 214 -5.68 -15.36 14.35
N GLU A 215 -4.70 -14.46 14.28
CA GLU A 215 -3.95 -14.01 15.45
C GLU A 215 -4.79 -13.07 16.33
N CYS A 216 -5.60 -12.20 15.73
CA CYS A 216 -6.55 -11.36 16.47
C CYS A 216 -7.55 -12.22 17.24
N ALA A 217 -8.12 -13.24 16.60
CA ALA A 217 -9.03 -14.18 17.23
C ALA A 217 -8.37 -14.97 18.36
N ARG A 218 -7.16 -15.48 18.14
CA ARG A 218 -6.37 -16.18 19.17
C ARG A 218 -6.12 -15.29 20.39
N MET A 219 -5.71 -14.04 20.17
CA MET A 219 -5.48 -13.08 21.25
C MET A 219 -6.78 -12.73 21.99
N SER A 220 -7.88 -12.55 21.26
CA SER A 220 -9.21 -12.34 21.85
C SER A 220 -9.62 -13.52 22.74
N ARG A 221 -9.49 -14.75 22.25
CA ARG A 221 -9.80 -15.98 23.01
C ARG A 221 -9.00 -16.10 24.30
N LEU A 222 -7.71 -15.79 24.26
CA LEU A 222 -6.81 -15.93 25.41
C LEU A 222 -7.00 -14.84 26.47
N THR A 223 -7.41 -13.65 26.06
CA THR A 223 -7.40 -12.46 26.95
C THR A 223 -8.78 -11.88 27.23
N GLY A 224 -9.80 -12.30 26.47
CA GLY A 224 -11.12 -11.66 26.45
C GLY A 224 -11.12 -10.28 25.76
N ALA A 225 -10.04 -9.89 25.09
CA ALA A 225 -9.96 -8.60 24.39
C ALA A 225 -10.98 -8.50 23.26
N ALA A 226 -11.50 -7.31 23.02
CA ALA A 226 -12.31 -7.04 21.83
C ALA A 226 -11.41 -6.85 20.60
N VAL A 227 -11.77 -7.44 19.47
CA VAL A 227 -11.07 -7.27 18.19
C VAL A 227 -11.61 -6.02 17.50
N LEU A 228 -10.73 -5.06 17.25
CA LEU A 228 -11.07 -3.83 16.53
C LEU A 228 -10.82 -4.04 15.03
N THR A 229 -11.89 -4.15 14.25
CA THR A 229 -11.84 -4.39 12.79
C THR A 229 -13.14 -3.94 12.10
N ASN A 230 -13.12 -3.74 10.79
CA ASN A 230 -14.30 -3.68 9.94
C ASN A 230 -14.56 -4.98 9.14
N ASP A 231 -13.75 -6.04 9.33
CA ASP A 231 -14.03 -7.34 8.74
C ASP A 231 -15.03 -8.12 9.59
N SER A 232 -16.17 -8.48 8.99
CA SER A 232 -17.22 -9.24 9.70
C SER A 232 -16.88 -10.70 9.87
N ASP A 233 -15.94 -11.23 9.08
CA ASP A 233 -15.54 -12.64 9.14
C ASP A 233 -14.87 -12.98 10.47
N LEU A 234 -14.32 -11.99 11.17
CA LEU A 234 -13.82 -12.14 12.54
C LEU A 234 -14.89 -12.59 13.55
N LEU A 235 -16.18 -12.44 13.25
CA LEU A 235 -17.27 -13.01 14.06
C LEU A 235 -17.39 -14.54 13.93
N LEU A 236 -16.76 -15.13 12.92
CA LEU A 236 -16.81 -16.58 12.62
C LEU A 236 -15.62 -17.32 13.22
N HIS A 237 -14.52 -16.61 13.51
CA HIS A 237 -13.44 -17.17 14.31
C HIS A 237 -13.89 -17.39 15.76
N ASP A 238 -13.30 -18.38 16.42
CA ASP A 238 -13.55 -18.58 17.85
C ASP A 238 -12.78 -17.55 18.68
N LEU A 239 -13.52 -16.54 19.16
CA LEU A 239 -13.06 -15.46 20.03
C LEU A 239 -13.16 -15.80 21.54
N GLY A 240 -13.57 -17.03 21.89
CA GLY A 240 -13.91 -17.42 23.26
C GLY A 240 -15.21 -16.82 23.77
N SER A 241 -15.55 -17.10 25.03
CA SER A 241 -16.83 -16.73 25.63
C SER A 241 -17.00 -15.22 25.88
N TYR A 242 -15.88 -14.51 26.06
CA TYR A 242 -15.85 -13.07 26.37
C TYR A 242 -15.35 -12.20 25.21
N GLY A 243 -14.76 -12.82 24.19
CA GLY A 243 -14.29 -12.10 23.01
C GLY A 243 -15.45 -11.48 22.23
N SER A 244 -15.15 -10.38 21.57
CA SER A 244 -16.13 -9.62 20.78
C SER A 244 -15.44 -8.88 19.65
N VAL A 245 -16.21 -8.46 18.65
CA VAL A 245 -15.75 -7.60 17.56
C VAL A 245 -16.30 -6.19 17.79
N LEU A 246 -15.43 -5.19 17.70
CA LEU A 246 -15.73 -3.77 17.69
C LEU A 246 -15.52 -3.22 16.29
N PHE A 247 -16.56 -2.65 15.70
CA PHE A 247 -16.48 -2.12 14.34
C PHE A 247 -15.80 -0.74 14.32
N LEU A 248 -14.67 -0.63 13.61
CA LEU A 248 -13.93 0.63 13.45
C LEU A 248 -14.82 1.78 12.96
N ASP A 249 -15.70 1.51 12.00
CA ASP A 249 -16.60 2.53 11.42
C ASP A 249 -17.61 3.10 12.44
N SER A 250 -17.87 2.37 13.51
CA SER A 250 -18.73 2.81 14.61
C SER A 250 -17.99 3.56 15.72
N VAL A 251 -16.65 3.60 15.68
CA VAL A 251 -15.87 4.29 16.70
C VAL A 251 -16.00 5.79 16.47
N GLU A 252 -16.55 6.47 17.47
CA GLU A 252 -16.81 7.90 17.44
C GLU A 252 -16.41 8.56 18.76
N LEU A 253 -15.66 9.65 18.64
CA LEU A 253 -15.32 10.51 19.77
C LEU A 253 -16.46 11.51 20.02
N SER A 254 -16.93 11.54 21.26
CA SER A 254 -17.92 12.48 21.79
C SER A 254 -17.32 13.28 22.95
N GLU A 255 -17.85 14.48 23.17
CA GLU A 255 -17.43 15.36 24.28
C GLU A 255 -15.92 15.70 24.25
N TRP A 256 -15.34 15.87 23.05
CA TRP A 256 -13.93 16.22 22.89
C TRP A 256 -13.64 17.64 23.36
N ASP A 257 -12.78 17.76 24.38
CA ASP A 257 -12.18 19.02 24.83
C ASP A 257 -10.64 18.91 24.74
N PRO A 258 -9.98 19.69 23.85
CA PRO A 258 -8.53 19.70 23.72
C PRO A 258 -7.78 20.07 25.01
N SER A 259 -8.43 20.81 25.91
CA SER A 259 -7.86 21.21 27.21
C SER A 259 -8.06 20.15 28.30
N ARG A 260 -9.00 19.22 28.09
CA ARG A 260 -9.35 18.13 29.02
C ARG A 260 -9.57 16.82 28.24
N PRO A 261 -8.54 16.31 27.54
CA PRO A 261 -8.68 15.16 26.65
C PRO A 261 -9.17 13.89 27.36
N THR A 262 -8.88 13.75 28.66
CA THR A 262 -9.31 12.63 29.51
C THR A 262 -10.83 12.58 29.77
N ASP A 263 -11.53 13.71 29.62
CA ASP A 263 -12.99 13.77 29.82
C ASP A 263 -13.75 13.29 28.57
N SER A 264 -13.03 13.08 27.47
CA SER A 264 -13.62 12.64 26.21
C SER A 264 -14.15 11.22 26.30
N LYS A 265 -15.24 10.94 25.60
CA LYS A 265 -15.83 9.59 25.55
C LYS A 265 -15.77 9.05 24.14
N VAL A 266 -15.16 7.89 23.97
CA VAL A 266 -15.19 7.17 22.71
C VAL A 266 -16.26 6.09 22.79
N ARG A 267 -17.26 6.19 21.90
CA ARG A 267 -18.34 5.20 21.74
C ARG A 267 -18.01 4.28 20.57
N ALA A 268 -18.47 3.05 20.65
CA ALA A 268 -18.35 2.07 19.57
C ALA A 268 -19.48 1.04 19.65
N ARG A 269 -19.69 0.28 18.57
CA ARG A 269 -20.62 -0.84 18.51
C ARG A 269 -19.87 -2.16 18.56
N ARG A 270 -20.26 -3.01 19.51
CA ARG A 270 -19.71 -4.36 19.68
C ARG A 270 -20.71 -5.45 19.32
N ILE A 271 -20.19 -6.58 18.85
CA ILE A 271 -20.91 -7.85 18.75
C ILE A 271 -20.08 -8.93 19.43
N CYS A 272 -20.66 -9.62 20.41
CA CYS A 272 -20.06 -10.82 21.01
C CYS A 272 -20.69 -12.06 20.36
N PRO A 273 -19.94 -12.90 19.63
CA PRO A 273 -20.48 -14.07 18.96
C PRO A 273 -21.25 -15.01 19.89
N ALA A 274 -20.71 -15.31 21.09
CA ALA A 274 -21.36 -16.19 22.06
C ALA A 274 -22.73 -15.63 22.52
N SER A 275 -22.78 -14.35 22.88
CA SER A 275 -24.03 -13.68 23.27
C SER A 275 -25.02 -13.57 22.10
N LEU A 276 -24.51 -13.37 20.89
CA LEU A 276 -25.31 -13.28 19.68
C LEU A 276 -25.99 -14.62 19.38
N SER A 277 -25.25 -15.73 19.45
CA SER A 277 -25.79 -17.08 19.28
C SER A 277 -26.93 -17.37 20.27
N SER A 278 -26.74 -17.05 21.55
CA SER A 278 -27.81 -17.20 22.56
C SER A 278 -29.04 -16.33 22.25
N ARG A 279 -28.84 -15.07 21.86
CA ARG A 279 -29.95 -14.14 21.53
C ARG A 279 -30.71 -14.56 20.27
N LEU A 280 -30.01 -15.13 19.30
CA LEU A 280 -30.59 -15.67 18.07
C LEU A 280 -31.14 -17.08 18.25
N GLY A 281 -30.93 -17.73 19.40
CA GLY A 281 -31.33 -19.12 19.65
C GLY A 281 -30.71 -20.10 18.65
N ILE A 282 -29.47 -19.86 18.21
CA ILE A 282 -28.71 -20.73 17.31
C ILE A 282 -27.46 -21.24 18.05
N LYS A 283 -26.95 -22.43 17.67
CA LYS A 283 -25.74 -23.00 18.30
C LYS A 283 -24.50 -22.13 18.08
N SER A 284 -24.32 -21.61 16.86
CA SER A 284 -23.16 -20.81 16.47
C SER A 284 -23.52 -19.85 15.34
N VAL A 285 -22.88 -18.67 15.33
CA VAL A 285 -22.98 -17.71 14.21
C VAL A 285 -22.45 -18.32 12.91
N ARG A 286 -21.57 -19.33 12.99
CA ARG A 286 -21.01 -20.05 11.84
C ARG A 286 -22.07 -20.73 10.97
N TYR A 287 -23.11 -21.32 11.56
CA TYR A 287 -24.21 -21.93 10.79
C TYR A 287 -24.98 -20.88 9.99
N LEU A 288 -25.27 -19.75 10.60
CA LEU A 288 -25.96 -18.63 9.94
C LEU A 288 -25.13 -18.07 8.78
N ALA A 289 -23.82 -17.96 8.99
CA ALA A 289 -22.88 -17.51 7.97
C ALA A 289 -22.78 -18.50 6.79
N TYR A 290 -22.72 -19.81 7.07
CA TYR A 290 -22.75 -20.84 6.04
C TYR A 290 -24.05 -20.80 5.23
N GLU A 291 -25.21 -20.78 5.89
CA GLU A 291 -26.52 -20.68 5.22
C GLU A 291 -26.64 -19.42 4.36
N LEU A 292 -26.12 -18.28 4.83
CA LEU A 292 -26.07 -17.04 4.07
C LEU A 292 -25.14 -17.14 2.85
N SER A 293 -24.00 -17.82 2.99
CA SER A 293 -23.06 -18.01 1.88
C SER A 293 -23.65 -18.86 0.75
N GLN A 294 -24.45 -19.88 1.11
CA GLN A 294 -25.14 -20.75 0.17
C GLN A 294 -26.42 -20.10 -0.39
N ASN A 295 -27.10 -19.28 0.41
CA ASN A 295 -28.39 -18.67 0.04
C ASN A 295 -28.43 -17.15 0.32
N PRO A 296 -27.71 -16.32 -0.46
CA PRO A 296 -27.62 -14.86 -0.23
C PRO A 296 -28.96 -14.11 -0.30
N GLN A 297 -29.97 -14.71 -0.94
CA GLN A 297 -31.30 -14.14 -1.15
C GLN A 297 -32.21 -14.22 0.08
N PHE A 298 -31.89 -15.06 1.06
CA PHE A 298 -32.78 -15.28 2.20
C PHE A 298 -32.73 -14.15 3.22
N GLY A 299 -33.90 -13.84 3.77
CA GLY A 299 -34.03 -12.91 4.90
C GLY A 299 -33.53 -13.53 6.21
N LEU A 300 -33.24 -12.68 7.19
CA LEU A 300 -32.66 -13.10 8.47
C LEU A 300 -33.47 -14.18 9.20
N SER A 301 -34.80 -14.05 9.25
CA SER A 301 -35.65 -15.01 9.95
C SER A 301 -35.55 -16.42 9.38
N GLU A 302 -35.45 -16.52 8.04
CA GLU A 302 -35.30 -17.80 7.36
C GLU A 302 -33.91 -18.39 7.57
N LEU A 303 -32.86 -17.57 7.52
CA LEU A 303 -31.49 -17.98 7.84
C LEU A 303 -31.38 -18.52 9.26
N ILE A 304 -32.00 -17.85 10.25
CA ILE A 304 -32.05 -18.31 11.64
C ILE A 304 -32.78 -19.64 11.74
N ARG A 305 -33.95 -19.78 11.11
CA ARG A 305 -34.74 -21.02 11.12
C ARG A 305 -33.92 -22.21 10.60
N ARG A 306 -33.31 -22.06 9.41
CA ARG A 306 -32.47 -23.10 8.80
C ARG A 306 -31.24 -23.43 9.65
N SER A 307 -30.61 -22.42 10.24
CA SER A 307 -29.47 -22.60 11.16
C SER A 307 -29.82 -23.39 12.42
N ARG A 308 -31.09 -23.39 12.85
CA ARG A 308 -31.57 -24.20 13.99
C ARG A 308 -31.90 -25.62 13.55
N ASP A 309 -32.72 -25.73 12.51
CA ASP A 309 -33.30 -27.00 12.07
C ASP A 309 -32.23 -27.96 11.52
N ASN A 310 -31.19 -27.43 10.87
CA ASN A 310 -30.18 -28.24 10.18
C ASN A 310 -28.88 -28.42 10.97
N CYS A 311 -28.73 -27.85 12.17
CA CYS A 311 -27.42 -27.75 12.82
C CYS A 311 -26.71 -29.09 13.05
N ASP A 312 -27.43 -30.13 13.51
CA ASP A 312 -26.86 -31.47 13.71
C ASP A 312 -26.46 -32.16 12.40
N PHE A 313 -27.18 -31.87 11.31
CA PHE A 313 -26.90 -32.43 9.99
C PHE A 313 -25.67 -31.74 9.36
N LEU A 314 -25.59 -30.41 9.47
CA LEU A 314 -24.48 -29.61 8.93
C LEU A 314 -23.13 -30.04 9.49
N ASP A 315 -23.05 -30.43 10.76
CA ASP A 315 -21.80 -30.91 11.37
C ASP A 315 -21.23 -32.15 10.65
N LEU A 316 -22.07 -32.94 9.98
CA LEU A 316 -21.68 -34.12 9.19
C LEU A 316 -21.45 -33.81 7.70
N GLU A 317 -21.77 -32.60 7.25
CA GLU A 317 -21.71 -32.21 5.84
C GLU A 317 -20.28 -31.79 5.45
N PRO A 318 -19.68 -32.41 4.41
CA PRO A 318 -18.31 -32.07 3.99
C PRO A 318 -18.14 -30.61 3.58
N ASP A 319 -19.14 -30.02 2.93
CA ASP A 319 -19.09 -28.63 2.45
C ASP A 319 -19.08 -27.63 3.61
N TYR A 320 -19.78 -27.94 4.70
CA TYR A 320 -19.72 -27.15 5.93
C TYR A 320 -18.35 -27.25 6.61
N GLN A 321 -17.78 -28.45 6.69
CA GLN A 321 -16.43 -28.65 7.24
C GLN A 321 -15.38 -27.86 6.44
N HIS A 322 -15.42 -27.95 5.11
CA HIS A 322 -14.54 -27.18 4.24
C HIS A 322 -14.74 -25.65 4.41
N PHE A 323 -15.97 -25.19 4.66
CA PHE A 323 -16.23 -23.78 5.01
C PHE A 323 -15.59 -23.38 6.34
N LEU A 324 -15.59 -24.27 7.35
CA LEU A 324 -15.02 -24.00 8.67
C LEU A 324 -13.49 -23.96 8.70
N GLU A 325 -12.82 -24.71 7.80
CA GLU A 325 -11.36 -24.74 7.71
C GLU A 325 -10.74 -23.34 7.59
N GLU A 326 -11.43 -22.39 6.95
CA GLU A 326 -10.98 -20.99 6.83
C GLU A 326 -10.89 -20.28 8.19
N TYR A 327 -11.77 -20.61 9.14
CA TYR A 327 -11.91 -19.91 10.43
C TYR A 327 -11.28 -20.67 11.60
N ASP A 328 -11.04 -21.97 11.44
CA ASP A 328 -10.42 -22.84 12.44
C ASP A 328 -8.89 -22.90 12.34
N TYR A 329 -8.30 -22.19 11.38
CA TYR A 329 -6.85 -22.11 11.22
C TYR A 329 -6.18 -21.47 12.46
N GLY A 330 -5.53 -22.31 13.26
CA GLY A 330 -4.65 -21.91 14.35
C GLY A 330 -3.23 -21.64 13.82
N PRO A 331 -2.64 -20.47 14.09
CA PRO A 331 -1.29 -20.19 13.59
C PRO A 331 -0.29 -21.18 14.22
N ASN A 332 0.53 -21.80 13.37
CA ASN A 332 1.58 -22.70 13.83
C ASN A 332 2.60 -21.88 14.66
N SER A 333 2.60 -22.03 15.99
CA SER A 333 3.31 -21.10 16.89
C SER A 333 4.82 -21.04 16.65
N ARG A 334 5.41 -22.09 16.06
CA ARG A 334 6.82 -22.12 15.64
C ARG A 334 7.12 -21.19 14.45
N ALA A 335 6.18 -21.03 13.52
CA ALA A 335 6.33 -20.16 12.35
C ALA A 335 6.36 -18.67 12.74
N ILE A 336 5.64 -18.28 13.80
CA ILE A 336 5.64 -16.89 14.29
C ILE A 336 7.02 -16.49 14.86
N VAL A 337 7.68 -17.38 15.62
CA VAL A 337 8.93 -17.05 16.35
C VAL A 337 10.11 -16.85 15.40
N GLN A 338 10.11 -17.52 14.24
CA GLN A 338 11.20 -17.44 13.25
C GLN A 338 10.92 -16.42 12.14
N HIS A 339 9.71 -15.86 12.07
CA HIS A 339 9.31 -14.95 11.00
C HIS A 339 9.92 -13.54 11.16
N PRO A 340 10.62 -12.99 10.14
CA PRO A 340 11.17 -11.65 10.19
C PRO A 340 10.08 -10.56 10.41
N GLN A 341 10.19 -9.82 11.51
CA GLN A 341 9.19 -8.81 11.93
C GLN A 341 9.35 -7.44 11.27
N ASP A 342 10.32 -7.29 10.36
CA ASP A 342 10.73 -6.00 9.79
C ASP A 342 10.56 -5.95 8.25
N LEU A 343 9.88 -6.96 7.69
CA LEU A 343 9.58 -7.06 6.27
C LEU A 343 8.33 -6.26 5.90
N ASP A 344 8.29 -5.79 4.65
CA ASP A 344 7.05 -5.32 4.03
C ASP A 344 6.06 -6.50 3.92
N PRO A 345 4.74 -6.30 4.08
CA PRO A 345 3.75 -7.37 3.94
C PRO A 345 3.92 -8.23 2.68
N ARG A 346 4.22 -7.62 1.53
CA ARG A 346 4.41 -8.35 0.26
C ARG A 346 5.69 -9.19 0.26
N LEU A 347 6.73 -8.75 0.95
CA LEU A 347 7.97 -9.52 1.10
C LEU A 347 7.90 -10.55 2.21
N SER A 348 7.13 -10.31 3.26
CA SER A 348 6.76 -11.33 4.23
C SER A 348 6.10 -12.52 3.51
N GLU A 349 5.16 -12.25 2.60
CA GLU A 349 4.51 -13.27 1.78
C GLU A 349 5.49 -14.02 0.87
N ILE A 350 6.44 -13.34 0.21
CA ILE A 350 7.49 -14.01 -0.58
C ILE A 350 8.39 -14.87 0.32
N PHE A 351 8.82 -14.35 1.47
CA PHE A 351 9.68 -15.09 2.40
C PHE A 351 9.00 -16.39 2.85
N LEU A 352 7.72 -16.33 3.19
CA LEU A 352 6.94 -17.49 3.63
C LEU A 352 6.71 -18.51 2.52
N GLN A 353 6.53 -18.07 1.26
CA GLN A 353 6.43 -18.98 0.12
C GLN A 353 7.70 -19.84 -0.07
N TYR A 354 8.89 -19.33 0.31
CA TYR A 354 10.12 -20.11 0.32
C TYR A 354 10.22 -21.04 1.54
N ASP A 355 9.88 -20.56 2.73
CA ASP A 355 10.17 -21.26 4.00
C ASP A 355 9.10 -22.31 4.38
N THR A 356 7.87 -22.15 3.89
CA THR A 356 6.71 -22.95 4.34
C THR A 356 5.98 -23.64 3.18
N GLY A 357 6.74 -24.11 2.18
CA GLY A 357 6.34 -24.54 0.83
C GLY A 357 5.18 -25.54 0.62
N ASN A 358 4.37 -25.83 1.63
CA ASN A 358 3.13 -26.62 1.57
C ASN A 358 1.88 -25.92 2.15
N VAL A 359 2.01 -24.86 2.96
CA VAL A 359 0.87 -24.18 3.62
C VAL A 359 0.43 -22.94 2.85
N HIS A 360 1.41 -22.15 2.41
CA HIS A 360 1.18 -20.92 1.64
C HIS A 360 1.52 -21.09 0.15
N PHE A 361 1.94 -22.30 -0.23
CA PHE A 361 2.34 -22.63 -1.59
C PHE A 361 2.12 -24.12 -1.92
N THR A 362 1.70 -24.44 -3.14
CA THR A 362 1.60 -25.82 -3.65
C THR A 362 2.30 -25.86 -5.01
N GLY A 363 3.53 -26.41 -5.03
CA GLY A 363 4.28 -26.74 -6.26
C GLY A 363 4.16 -25.75 -7.42
N GLY A 364 5.02 -24.72 -7.45
CA GLY A 364 5.06 -23.74 -8.53
C GLY A 364 6.27 -22.81 -8.43
N SER A 365 6.18 -21.61 -9.02
CA SER A 365 7.10 -20.48 -8.79
C SER A 365 6.50 -19.49 -7.77
N PRO A 366 7.28 -18.85 -6.87
CA PRO A 366 6.75 -17.89 -5.92
C PRO A 366 6.02 -16.74 -6.62
N HIS A 367 4.94 -16.25 -6.02
CA HIS A 367 4.12 -15.18 -6.58
C HIS A 367 4.34 -13.86 -5.83
N MET A 368 4.49 -12.78 -6.58
CA MET A 368 4.52 -11.41 -6.06
C MET A 368 3.32 -10.64 -6.59
N TYR A 369 2.57 -9.98 -5.70
CA TYR A 369 1.41 -9.17 -6.10
C TYR A 369 1.76 -7.69 -6.03
N LEU A 370 2.09 -7.10 -7.18
CA LEU A 370 2.41 -5.68 -7.24
C LEU A 370 1.13 -4.83 -7.21
N ALA A 371 1.21 -3.74 -6.46
CA ALA A 371 0.05 -2.89 -6.24
C ALA A 371 -0.30 -2.09 -7.50
N ILE A 372 -1.57 -1.73 -7.67
CA ILE A 372 -1.99 -0.84 -8.77
C ILE A 372 -1.59 0.59 -8.40
N LEU A 373 -0.68 1.17 -9.18
CA LEU A 373 -0.25 2.56 -9.00
C LEU A 373 -1.23 3.51 -9.68
N SER A 374 -1.31 4.74 -9.18
CA SER A 374 -2.00 5.84 -9.87
C SER A 374 -1.20 6.26 -11.09
N GLU A 375 -1.38 5.58 -12.22
CA GLU A 375 -0.65 5.76 -13.47
C GLU A 375 -1.60 5.93 -14.67
N ASP A 376 -1.09 6.45 -15.79
CA ASP A 376 -1.80 6.36 -17.07
C ASP A 376 -1.87 4.90 -17.54
N HIS A 377 -3.06 4.30 -17.46
CA HIS A 377 -3.27 2.90 -17.83
C HIS A 377 -3.17 2.62 -19.34
N SER A 378 -3.15 3.66 -20.19
CA SER A 378 -2.94 3.52 -21.64
C SER A 378 -1.47 3.28 -22.00
N ARG A 379 -0.54 3.59 -21.07
CA ARG A 379 0.91 3.41 -21.24
C ARG A 379 1.39 2.08 -20.64
N ARG A 380 2.66 1.73 -20.91
CA ARG A 380 3.36 0.59 -20.29
C ARG A 380 3.27 0.69 -18.77
N CYS A 381 3.23 -0.44 -18.05
CA CYS A 381 3.14 -0.41 -16.60
C CYS A 381 4.39 0.22 -15.98
N ALA A 382 4.19 1.16 -15.05
CA ALA A 382 5.26 1.83 -14.33
C ALA A 382 6.17 0.86 -13.57
N TRP A 383 5.67 -0.32 -13.18
CA TRP A 383 6.49 -1.36 -12.54
C TRP A 383 7.61 -1.92 -13.42
N GLU A 384 7.55 -1.71 -14.74
CA GLU A 384 8.63 -2.08 -15.65
C GLU A 384 9.94 -1.39 -15.30
N GLU A 385 9.87 -0.12 -14.91
CA GLU A 385 11.07 0.70 -14.65
C GLU A 385 11.89 0.22 -13.45
N GLY A 386 11.24 -0.52 -12.53
CA GLY A 386 11.87 -1.11 -11.37
C GLY A 386 12.19 -2.60 -11.50
N ARG A 387 12.02 -3.20 -12.69
CA ARG A 387 12.06 -4.67 -12.90
C ARG A 387 13.43 -5.27 -12.56
N THR A 388 14.51 -4.66 -13.03
CA THR A 388 15.90 -5.15 -12.80
C THR A 388 16.24 -5.20 -11.30
N TYR A 389 15.82 -4.21 -10.52
CA TYR A 389 16.06 -4.17 -9.08
C TYR A 389 15.33 -5.28 -8.32
N ARG A 390 14.09 -5.61 -8.73
CA ARG A 390 13.36 -6.75 -8.16
C ARG A 390 13.98 -8.08 -8.57
N ALA A 391 14.36 -8.22 -9.84
CA ALA A 391 15.06 -9.40 -10.35
C ALA A 391 16.37 -9.66 -9.60
N LEU A 392 17.19 -8.62 -9.38
CA LEU A 392 18.38 -8.68 -8.54
C LEU A 392 18.07 -9.16 -7.11
N GLY A 393 17.05 -8.57 -6.49
CA GLY A 393 16.64 -8.93 -5.13
C GLY A 393 16.19 -10.39 -5.01
N TYR A 394 15.33 -10.84 -5.92
CA TYR A 394 14.87 -12.24 -5.94
C TYR A 394 16.02 -13.21 -6.22
N SER A 395 16.89 -12.89 -7.17
CA SER A 395 18.01 -13.76 -7.56
C SER A 395 18.98 -13.95 -6.39
N VAL A 396 19.37 -12.87 -5.71
CA VAL A 396 20.23 -12.95 -4.53
C VAL A 396 19.57 -13.76 -3.41
N PHE A 397 18.29 -13.52 -3.13
CA PHE A 397 17.56 -14.28 -2.12
C PHE A 397 17.46 -15.77 -2.47
N ASN A 398 17.23 -16.10 -3.74
CA ASN A 398 17.15 -17.47 -4.27
C ASN A 398 18.51 -18.19 -4.19
N LEU A 399 19.62 -17.51 -4.56
CA LEU A 399 20.97 -18.08 -4.48
C LEU A 399 21.39 -18.45 -3.06
N CYS A 400 20.82 -17.82 -2.04
CA CYS A 400 21.09 -18.14 -0.64
C CYS A 400 20.44 -19.46 -0.18
N ARG A 401 19.61 -20.10 -1.02
CA ARG A 401 18.95 -21.38 -0.72
C ARG A 401 19.73 -22.56 -1.29
N PRO A 402 19.61 -23.75 -0.66
CA PRO A 402 20.12 -24.99 -1.24
C PRO A 402 19.62 -25.18 -2.66
N PHE A 403 20.45 -25.74 -3.55
CA PHE A 403 20.12 -25.88 -4.97
C PHE A 403 18.76 -26.55 -5.24
N ALA A 404 18.38 -27.53 -4.42
CA ALA A 404 17.10 -28.25 -4.52
C ALA A 404 15.86 -27.39 -4.17
N GLU A 405 16.05 -26.27 -3.47
CA GLU A 405 15.00 -25.35 -3.03
C GLU A 405 14.97 -24.05 -3.85
N ARG A 406 15.83 -23.95 -4.89
CA ARG A 406 15.89 -22.78 -5.76
C ARG A 406 14.77 -22.83 -6.80
N TYR A 407 14.17 -21.67 -7.07
CA TYR A 407 13.21 -21.50 -8.14
C TYR A 407 13.88 -20.92 -9.40
N GLN A 408 13.32 -21.23 -10.57
CA GLN A 408 13.78 -20.65 -11.84
C GLN A 408 13.17 -19.27 -12.11
N PHE A 409 11.98 -19.01 -11.58
CA PHE A 409 11.23 -17.79 -11.82
C PHE A 409 10.51 -17.33 -10.56
N VAL A 410 10.18 -16.03 -10.51
CA VAL A 410 9.14 -15.45 -9.66
C VAL A 410 8.07 -14.89 -10.59
N GLU A 411 6.81 -15.20 -10.29
CA GLU A 411 5.66 -14.75 -11.06
C GLU A 411 5.08 -13.47 -10.45
N GLU A 412 5.34 -12.33 -11.09
CA GLU A 412 4.78 -11.05 -10.68
C GLU A 412 3.41 -10.82 -11.32
N TYR A 413 2.40 -10.56 -10.50
CA TYR A 413 1.09 -10.11 -10.95
C TYR A 413 1.08 -8.60 -11.12
N VAL A 414 1.04 -8.16 -12.37
CA VAL A 414 1.12 -6.76 -12.77
C VAL A 414 0.01 -6.39 -13.75
N ARG A 415 -0.24 -5.09 -13.92
CA ARG A 415 -1.11 -4.60 -14.98
C ARG A 415 -0.42 -4.78 -16.33
N ARG A 416 -1.14 -5.36 -17.30
CA ARG A 416 -0.74 -5.37 -18.72
C ARG A 416 -1.91 -4.94 -19.59
N GLY A 417 -1.90 -3.68 -20.02
CA GLY A 417 -3.04 -3.06 -20.68
C GLY A 417 -4.28 -3.05 -19.76
N GLY A 418 -5.40 -3.60 -20.24
CA GLY A 418 -6.68 -3.65 -19.53
C GLY A 418 -6.90 -4.86 -18.62
N ARG A 419 -5.87 -5.64 -18.29
CA ARG A 419 -5.96 -6.84 -17.43
C ARG A 419 -4.80 -6.94 -16.45
N ILE A 420 -4.97 -7.74 -15.41
CA ILE A 420 -3.87 -8.28 -14.60
C ILE A 420 -3.29 -9.50 -15.32
N ALA A 421 -1.97 -9.53 -15.45
CA ALA A 421 -1.23 -10.60 -16.10
C ALA A 421 -0.02 -10.99 -15.26
N ILE A 422 0.49 -12.19 -15.53
CA ILE A 422 1.73 -12.68 -14.95
C ILE A 422 2.89 -12.16 -15.82
N ASP A 423 3.84 -11.47 -15.19
CA ASP A 423 5.19 -11.24 -15.70
C ASP A 423 6.15 -12.22 -15.00
N ARG A 424 6.94 -12.95 -15.79
CA ARG A 424 7.88 -13.95 -15.28
C ARG A 424 9.25 -13.32 -15.15
N ILE A 425 9.72 -13.18 -13.92
CA ILE A 425 11.06 -12.71 -13.60
C ILE A 425 11.97 -13.93 -13.47
N THR A 426 12.88 -14.09 -14.43
CA THR A 426 13.89 -15.15 -14.41
C THR A 426 14.93 -14.87 -13.32
N MET A 427 15.27 -15.90 -12.54
CA MET A 427 16.36 -15.81 -11.57
C MET A 427 17.70 -15.83 -12.30
N GLY A 428 18.54 -14.84 -12.02
CA GLY A 428 19.91 -14.80 -12.52
C GLY A 428 20.83 -15.74 -11.74
N ASP A 429 21.89 -16.18 -12.41
CA ASP A 429 22.98 -16.92 -11.78
C ASP A 429 23.96 -15.98 -11.05
N GLU A 430 24.98 -16.56 -10.41
CA GLU A 430 25.98 -15.80 -9.65
C GLU A 430 26.73 -14.78 -10.52
N GLY A 431 27.04 -15.12 -11.77
CA GLY A 431 27.73 -14.23 -12.71
C GLY A 431 26.88 -13.03 -13.12
N TRP A 432 25.62 -13.27 -13.45
CA TRP A 432 24.66 -12.20 -13.76
C TRP A 432 24.44 -11.28 -12.56
N VAL A 433 24.24 -11.85 -11.36
CA VAL A 433 24.09 -11.07 -10.12
C VAL A 433 25.32 -10.19 -9.86
N ALA A 434 26.53 -10.74 -10.00
CA ALA A 434 27.76 -9.98 -9.79
C ALA A 434 27.90 -8.82 -10.80
N SER A 435 27.62 -9.07 -12.08
CA SER A 435 27.65 -8.06 -13.15
C SER A 435 26.64 -6.94 -12.91
N GLU A 436 25.38 -7.29 -12.65
CA GLU A 436 24.30 -6.30 -12.43
C GLU A 436 24.50 -5.50 -11.14
N MET A 437 25.00 -6.13 -10.07
CA MET A 437 25.36 -5.42 -8.83
C MET A 437 26.51 -4.44 -9.06
N HIS A 438 27.51 -4.83 -9.85
CA HIS A 438 28.60 -3.93 -10.22
C HIS A 438 28.10 -2.75 -11.06
N SER A 439 27.26 -3.02 -12.07
CA SER A 439 26.64 -1.98 -12.91
C SER A 439 25.81 -1.00 -12.07
N PHE A 440 24.98 -1.53 -11.15
CA PHE A 440 24.21 -0.71 -10.22
C PHE A 440 25.10 0.12 -9.28
N TYR A 441 26.16 -0.47 -8.73
CA TYR A 441 27.12 0.25 -7.90
C TYR A 441 27.79 1.41 -8.66
N THR A 442 28.15 1.20 -9.92
CA THR A 442 28.72 2.23 -10.79
C THR A 442 27.73 3.37 -11.00
N ARG A 443 26.47 3.08 -11.32
CA ARG A 443 25.41 4.09 -11.45
C ARG A 443 25.16 4.87 -10.16
N LEU A 444 25.19 4.20 -9.00
CA LEU A 444 25.06 4.86 -7.70
C LEU A 444 26.24 5.79 -7.40
N SER A 445 27.47 5.32 -7.65
CA SER A 445 28.70 6.10 -7.42
C SER A 445 28.73 7.34 -8.30
N PHE A 446 28.30 7.18 -9.54
CA PHE A 446 28.10 8.26 -10.49
C PHE A 446 27.08 9.29 -10.00
N ALA A 447 25.90 8.84 -9.59
CA ALA A 447 24.85 9.70 -9.07
C ALA A 447 25.30 10.49 -7.83
N GLN A 448 26.09 9.88 -6.95
CA GLN A 448 26.68 10.55 -5.79
C GLN A 448 27.56 11.73 -6.19
N VAL A 449 28.40 11.56 -7.20
CA VAL A 449 29.27 12.63 -7.74
C VAL A 449 28.44 13.70 -8.45
N ALA A 450 27.48 13.28 -9.29
CA ALA A 450 26.68 14.19 -10.10
C ALA A 450 25.77 15.09 -9.25
N PHE A 451 25.07 14.51 -8.27
CA PHE A 451 24.04 15.22 -7.51
C PHE A 451 24.63 16.06 -6.38
N GLY A 452 25.79 15.68 -5.82
CA GLY A 452 26.37 16.37 -4.65
C GLY A 452 25.48 16.35 -3.41
N ALA A 453 24.43 15.52 -3.40
CA ALA A 453 23.52 15.33 -2.28
C ALA A 453 23.97 14.13 -1.44
N LYS A 454 23.72 14.20 -0.12
CA LYS A 454 23.94 13.05 0.77
C LYS A 454 23.04 11.89 0.35
N VAL A 455 23.56 10.67 0.33
CA VAL A 455 22.80 9.45 0.03
C VAL A 455 21.64 9.23 1.00
N SER A 456 21.75 9.73 2.24
CA SER A 456 20.66 9.68 3.21
C SER A 456 19.51 10.65 2.90
N SER A 457 19.70 11.58 1.96
CA SER A 457 18.68 12.53 1.54
C SER A 457 17.66 11.87 0.63
N SER A 458 16.38 12.20 0.83
CA SER A 458 15.33 11.71 -0.05
C SER A 458 15.37 12.33 -1.45
N CYS A 459 15.92 13.54 -1.59
CA CYS A 459 16.15 14.18 -2.89
C CYS A 459 17.10 13.35 -3.76
N PHE A 460 18.15 12.78 -3.15
CA PHE A 460 19.13 11.95 -3.84
C PHE A 460 18.44 10.76 -4.52
N TRP A 461 17.61 10.03 -3.78
CA TRP A 461 16.94 8.84 -4.30
C TRP A 461 15.85 9.16 -5.33
N ARG A 462 15.14 10.28 -5.18
CA ARG A 462 14.18 10.73 -6.19
C ARG A 462 14.84 11.14 -7.49
N LEU A 463 15.94 11.89 -7.42
CA LEU A 463 16.75 12.22 -8.59
C LEU A 463 17.30 10.96 -9.24
N PHE A 464 17.85 10.04 -8.44
CA PHE A 464 18.35 8.76 -8.92
C PHE A 464 17.24 7.98 -9.65
N ALA A 465 16.09 7.79 -9.02
CA ALA A 465 14.96 7.07 -9.61
C ALA A 465 14.43 7.72 -10.89
N MET A 466 14.44 9.05 -10.97
CA MET A 466 14.07 9.78 -12.19
C MET A 466 15.11 9.59 -13.30
N CYS A 467 16.40 9.69 -12.98
CA CYS A 467 17.49 9.50 -13.92
C CYS A 467 17.55 8.07 -14.49
N GLU A 468 17.22 7.07 -13.68
CA GLU A 468 17.11 5.67 -14.12
C GLU A 468 16.10 5.47 -15.26
N LEU A 469 15.05 6.29 -15.34
CA LEU A 469 14.05 6.23 -16.43
C LEU A 469 14.62 6.64 -17.79
N PHE A 470 15.70 7.43 -17.78
CA PHE A 470 16.37 7.94 -18.97
C PHE A 470 17.73 7.29 -19.17
N TRP A 471 18.10 6.34 -18.31
CA TRP A 471 19.32 5.56 -18.43
C TRP A 471 19.09 4.42 -19.41
N ASP A 472 19.31 4.68 -20.69
CA ASP A 472 19.30 3.64 -21.73
C ASP A 472 20.66 3.61 -22.44
N GLU A 473 21.37 2.48 -22.33
CA GLU A 473 22.60 2.19 -23.07
C GLU A 473 22.32 1.80 -24.54
N THR A 474 21.06 1.50 -24.87
CA THR A 474 20.65 0.91 -26.16
C THR A 474 19.74 1.78 -27.03
N ASN A 475 19.07 2.79 -26.49
CA ASN A 475 18.30 3.78 -27.27
C ASN A 475 18.77 5.22 -27.02
N HIS A 476 19.63 5.70 -27.91
CA HIS A 476 20.09 7.09 -27.97
C HIS A 476 19.04 8.10 -28.49
N THR A 477 17.73 7.81 -28.44
CA THR A 477 16.77 8.51 -29.30
C THR A 477 15.90 9.59 -28.65
N ALA A 478 16.01 9.84 -27.34
CA ALA A 478 15.37 11.01 -26.73
C ALA A 478 16.32 11.76 -25.79
N PRO A 479 16.71 13.01 -26.10
CA PRO A 479 17.51 13.82 -25.19
C PRO A 479 16.74 14.10 -23.90
N LEU A 480 17.48 14.13 -22.78
CA LEU A 480 16.94 14.49 -21.48
C LEU A 480 16.39 15.94 -21.54
N GLU A 481 15.06 16.11 -21.51
CA GLU A 481 14.44 17.43 -21.45
C GLU A 481 14.61 18.04 -20.04
N VAL A 482 15.83 18.48 -19.72
CA VAL A 482 16.26 18.95 -18.39
C VAL A 482 15.29 19.99 -17.82
N ASP A 483 14.85 20.94 -18.63
CA ASP A 483 13.92 21.99 -18.20
C ASP A 483 12.58 21.43 -17.74
N ARG A 484 12.03 20.45 -18.47
CA ARG A 484 10.75 19.82 -18.10
C ARG A 484 10.88 19.01 -16.82
N LEU A 485 11.99 18.29 -16.65
CA LEU A 485 12.25 17.52 -15.42
C LEU A 485 12.51 18.43 -14.22
N CYS A 486 13.24 19.54 -14.41
CA CYS A 486 13.41 20.55 -13.38
C CYS A 486 12.06 21.15 -12.96
N ARG A 487 11.19 21.47 -13.92
CA ARG A 487 9.82 21.92 -13.65
C ARG A 487 9.02 20.86 -12.90
N PHE A 488 9.13 19.60 -13.28
CA PHE A 488 8.45 18.51 -12.58
C PHE A 488 8.88 18.40 -11.11
N LEU A 489 10.18 18.48 -10.81
CA LEU A 489 10.67 18.39 -9.44
C LEU A 489 10.33 19.63 -8.59
N ARG A 490 10.29 20.81 -9.21
CA ARG A 490 9.98 22.09 -8.53
C ARG A 490 8.49 22.37 -8.38
N PHE A 491 7.66 21.94 -9.32
CA PHE A 491 6.23 22.30 -9.37
C PHE A 491 5.30 21.09 -9.40
N GLY A 492 5.85 19.88 -9.52
CA GLY A 492 5.08 18.65 -9.64
C GLY A 492 4.44 18.46 -11.01
N TYR A 493 4.83 19.19 -12.05
CA TYR A 493 4.37 18.99 -13.42
C TYR A 493 5.36 19.56 -14.44
N MET A 494 5.46 18.94 -15.61
CA MET A 494 6.37 19.34 -16.69
C MET A 494 5.82 20.54 -17.48
N GLY A 495 4.51 20.57 -17.73
CA GLY A 495 3.84 21.56 -18.58
C GLY A 495 3.35 22.81 -17.84
N ASN A 496 2.17 23.29 -18.24
CA ASN A 496 1.48 24.43 -17.60
C ASN A 496 0.48 24.01 -16.51
N SER A 497 0.07 22.74 -16.51
CA SER A 497 -0.86 22.12 -15.58
C SER A 497 -0.49 20.64 -15.44
N VAL A 498 -1.07 19.97 -14.44
CA VAL A 498 -0.83 18.55 -14.19
C VAL A 498 -1.56 17.72 -15.24
N GLY A 499 -0.81 16.93 -16.01
CA GLY A 499 -1.32 15.98 -16.99
C GLY A 499 -1.06 14.52 -16.60
N TRP A 500 -1.60 13.60 -17.40
CA TRP A 500 -1.38 12.16 -17.20
C TRP A 500 0.06 11.72 -17.40
N ALA A 501 0.84 12.45 -18.22
CA ALA A 501 2.27 12.22 -18.35
C ALA A 501 3.00 12.48 -17.01
N ASP A 502 2.61 13.51 -16.26
CA ASP A 502 3.18 13.82 -14.95
C ASP A 502 2.78 12.77 -13.90
N VAL A 503 1.51 12.36 -13.89
CA VAL A 503 1.01 11.29 -13.02
C VAL A 503 1.73 9.97 -13.30
N HIS A 504 1.94 9.65 -14.58
CA HIS A 504 2.65 8.44 -14.98
C HIS A 504 4.14 8.50 -14.61
N LEU A 505 4.81 9.62 -14.85
CA LEU A 505 6.21 9.83 -14.45
C LEU A 505 6.38 9.66 -12.93
N TYR A 506 5.46 10.24 -12.15
CA TYR A 506 5.44 10.06 -10.69
C TYR A 506 5.26 8.58 -10.29
N ALA A 507 4.38 7.84 -10.98
CA ALA A 507 4.21 6.41 -10.75
C ALA A 507 5.47 5.60 -11.09
N GLN A 508 6.17 5.94 -12.17
CA GLN A 508 7.44 5.32 -12.56
C GLN A 508 8.54 5.55 -11.51
N ILE A 509 8.68 6.79 -11.01
CA ILE A 509 9.61 7.11 -9.92
C ILE A 509 9.29 6.29 -8.67
N ASN A 510 8.02 6.22 -8.26
CA ASN A 510 7.59 5.42 -7.11
C ASN A 510 7.86 3.92 -7.30
N ALA A 511 7.68 3.39 -8.51
CA ALA A 511 7.97 2.01 -8.83
C ALA A 511 9.46 1.69 -8.67
N VAL A 512 10.36 2.54 -9.17
CA VAL A 512 11.81 2.39 -8.99
C VAL A 512 12.18 2.45 -7.51
N LEU A 513 11.71 3.48 -6.79
CA LEU A 513 11.98 3.65 -5.36
C LEU A 513 11.50 2.45 -4.53
N TYR A 514 10.30 1.95 -4.79
CA TYR A 514 9.78 0.80 -4.08
C TYR A 514 10.50 -0.51 -4.46
N SER A 515 10.92 -0.67 -5.72
CA SER A 515 11.78 -1.78 -6.13
C SER A 515 13.15 -1.76 -5.45
N LEU A 516 13.76 -0.58 -5.28
CA LEU A 516 15.00 -0.42 -4.51
C LEU A 516 14.81 -0.80 -3.03
N ARG A 517 13.65 -0.46 -2.46
CA ARG A 517 13.28 -0.92 -1.12
C ARG A 517 13.12 -2.44 -1.06
N ILE A 518 12.51 -3.07 -2.06
CA ILE A 518 12.41 -4.53 -2.14
C ILE A 518 13.81 -5.16 -2.11
N LEU A 519 14.71 -4.65 -2.96
CA LEU A 519 16.11 -5.06 -2.99
C LEU A 519 16.78 -4.90 -1.61
N LYS A 520 16.62 -3.74 -0.96
CA LYS A 520 17.14 -3.48 0.40
C LYS A 520 16.69 -4.53 1.41
N GLN A 521 15.39 -4.83 1.45
CA GLN A 521 14.84 -5.78 2.42
C GLN A 521 15.31 -7.22 2.16
N LEU A 522 15.35 -7.65 0.90
CA LEU A 522 15.85 -8.98 0.52
C LEU A 522 17.35 -9.13 0.81
N LEU A 523 18.17 -8.12 0.49
CA LEU A 523 19.59 -8.11 0.87
C LEU A 523 19.81 -8.09 2.39
N GLY A 524 18.87 -7.50 3.14
CA GLY A 524 18.87 -7.53 4.60
C GLY A 524 18.71 -8.93 5.20
N LEU A 525 18.06 -9.84 4.49
CA LEU A 525 17.86 -11.24 4.92
C LEU A 525 19.08 -12.13 4.65
N VAL A 526 20.03 -11.66 3.83
CA VAL A 526 21.21 -12.42 3.43
C VAL A 526 22.40 -12.12 4.35
N THR A 527 23.04 -13.16 4.86
CA THR A 527 24.16 -13.08 5.82
C THR A 527 25.55 -13.15 5.19
N VAL A 528 25.69 -13.81 4.04
CA VAL A 528 26.97 -13.94 3.31
C VAL A 528 26.81 -13.33 1.92
N THR A 529 27.62 -12.32 1.61
CA THR A 529 27.52 -11.62 0.34
C THR A 529 28.92 -11.29 -0.18
N GLU A 530 29.16 -11.59 -1.46
CA GLU A 530 30.37 -11.16 -2.16
C GLU A 530 30.51 -9.62 -2.17
N GLU A 531 31.71 -9.15 -2.44
CA GLU A 531 32.11 -7.73 -2.41
C GLU A 531 31.11 -6.76 -3.11
N PRO A 532 30.63 -7.03 -4.35
CA PRO A 532 29.69 -6.14 -5.05
C PRO A 532 28.35 -5.99 -4.30
N VAL A 533 27.82 -7.10 -3.79
CA VAL A 533 26.54 -7.14 -3.07
C VAL A 533 26.68 -6.41 -1.73
N SER A 534 27.80 -6.59 -1.03
CA SER A 534 28.08 -5.90 0.26
C SER A 534 28.12 -4.38 0.10
N ARG A 535 28.79 -3.87 -0.94
CA ARG A 535 28.86 -2.42 -1.23
C ARG A 535 27.48 -1.83 -1.51
N VAL A 536 26.72 -2.46 -2.40
CA VAL A 536 25.34 -2.03 -2.72
C VAL A 536 24.47 -2.05 -1.47
N LYS A 537 24.52 -3.14 -0.68
CA LYS A 537 23.79 -3.28 0.60
C LYS A 537 24.09 -2.13 1.55
N SER A 538 25.34 -1.70 1.66
CA SER A 538 25.73 -0.56 2.50
C SER A 538 25.15 0.78 2.00
N ILE A 539 25.12 1.02 0.69
CA ILE A 539 24.61 2.28 0.13
C ILE A 539 23.09 2.33 0.24
N ILE A 540 22.38 1.27 -0.16
CA ILE A 540 20.91 1.23 -0.11
C ILE A 540 20.37 1.18 1.33
N ALA A 541 21.21 0.83 2.32
CA ALA A 541 20.84 0.94 3.73
C ALA A 541 20.39 2.37 4.09
N ALA A 542 20.95 3.38 3.42
CA ALA A 542 20.60 4.78 3.57
C ALA A 542 19.30 5.21 2.85
N LEU A 543 18.58 4.29 2.17
CA LEU A 543 17.25 4.57 1.64
C LEU A 543 16.34 5.11 2.76
N PRO A 544 15.64 6.24 2.54
CA PRO A 544 14.72 6.82 3.50
C PRO A 544 13.59 5.85 3.88
N PRO A 545 12.88 6.10 4.99
CA PRO A 545 11.67 5.34 5.32
C PRO A 545 10.54 5.58 4.32
N LEU A 546 9.57 4.67 4.27
CA LEU A 546 8.57 4.62 3.21
C LEU A 546 7.67 5.88 3.17
N HIS A 547 7.35 6.47 4.33
CA HIS A 547 6.58 7.73 4.41
C HIS A 547 7.32 8.91 3.74
N VAL A 548 8.65 8.90 3.69
CA VAL A 548 9.46 9.94 3.01
C VAL A 548 9.64 9.62 1.53
N MET A 549 9.87 8.35 1.19
CA MET A 549 10.06 7.92 -0.20
C MET A 549 8.78 8.11 -1.03
N MET A 550 7.62 7.81 -0.45
CA MET A 550 6.31 7.86 -1.12
C MET A 550 5.55 9.17 -0.86
N ARG A 551 6.28 10.25 -0.54
CA ARG A 551 5.75 11.61 -0.43
C ARG A 551 5.02 11.98 -1.70
N SER A 552 3.83 12.55 -1.55
CA SER A 552 3.02 13.06 -2.64
C SER A 552 3.77 14.09 -3.48
N ARG A 553 3.28 14.27 -4.70
CA ARG A 553 3.74 15.28 -5.64
C ARG A 553 3.84 16.68 -5.05
N ARG A 554 2.95 17.06 -4.13
CA ARG A 554 2.99 18.36 -3.44
C ARG A 554 4.06 18.44 -2.37
N GLU A 555 4.29 17.35 -1.64
CA GLU A 555 5.35 17.29 -0.63
C GLU A 555 6.74 17.31 -1.28
N MET A 556 6.89 16.75 -2.49
CA MET A 556 8.15 16.81 -3.26
C MET A 556 8.57 18.24 -3.61
N ILE A 557 7.62 19.14 -3.87
CA ILE A 557 7.90 20.55 -4.23
C ILE A 557 8.68 21.28 -3.13
N ARG A 558 8.45 20.89 -1.87
CA ARG A 558 9.07 21.51 -0.69
C ARG A 558 10.41 20.88 -0.31
N GLU A 559 10.85 19.90 -1.07
CA GLU A 559 11.95 19.04 -0.67
C GLU A 559 13.32 19.54 -1.12
N TYR A 560 13.36 20.29 -2.22
CA TYR A 560 14.58 20.86 -2.75
C TYR A 560 14.80 22.24 -2.12
N PRO A 561 15.86 22.42 -1.29
CA PRO A 561 16.24 23.73 -0.77
C PRO A 561 16.54 24.69 -1.92
N GLU A 562 16.36 26.00 -1.72
CA GLU A 562 16.70 27.02 -2.73
C GLU A 562 18.18 26.91 -3.19
N ASP A 563 19.07 26.50 -2.28
CA ASP A 563 20.50 26.31 -2.54
C ASP A 563 20.82 25.07 -3.39
N PHE A 564 19.89 24.11 -3.51
CA PHE A 564 20.12 22.89 -4.29
C PHE A 564 19.71 23.09 -5.76
N SER A 565 20.70 23.22 -6.63
CA SER A 565 20.46 23.34 -8.08
C SER A 565 20.18 21.99 -8.72
N VAL A 566 18.90 21.62 -8.79
CA VAL A 566 18.38 20.46 -9.54
C VAL A 566 18.89 20.45 -10.98
N GLU A 567 18.90 21.62 -11.63
CA GLU A 567 19.36 21.78 -13.00
C GLU A 567 20.84 21.38 -13.17
N LYS A 568 21.73 21.89 -12.32
CA LYS A 568 23.15 21.51 -12.34
C LYS A 568 23.35 20.02 -12.07
N ALA A 569 22.56 19.44 -11.17
CA ALA A 569 22.62 18.01 -10.86
C ALA A 569 22.26 17.16 -12.09
N LEU A 570 21.17 17.51 -12.80
CA LEU A 570 20.74 16.81 -14.01
C LEU A 570 21.69 17.02 -15.19
N GLN A 571 22.21 18.24 -15.37
CA GLN A 571 23.20 18.54 -16.40
C GLN A 571 24.50 17.74 -16.19
N ARG A 572 25.00 17.69 -14.94
CA ARG A 572 26.18 16.87 -14.59
C ARG A 572 25.91 15.39 -14.82
N PHE A 573 24.73 14.92 -14.45
CA PHE A 573 24.33 13.55 -14.70
C PHE A 573 24.32 13.25 -16.20
N SER A 574 23.71 14.09 -17.04
CA SER A 574 23.69 13.93 -18.51
C SER A 574 25.10 13.94 -19.10
N LEU A 575 25.96 14.88 -18.66
CA LEU A 575 27.32 15.03 -19.17
C LEU A 575 28.16 13.80 -18.88
N LEU A 576 28.13 13.35 -17.62
CA LEU A 576 28.93 12.22 -17.18
C LEU A 576 28.37 10.90 -17.77
N SER A 577 27.07 10.83 -18.11
CA SER A 577 26.42 9.61 -18.63
C SER A 577 26.56 9.48 -20.15
N GLY A 578 27.26 10.42 -20.80
CA GLY A 578 27.47 10.43 -22.24
C GLY A 578 26.25 10.87 -23.06
N GLN A 579 25.20 11.42 -22.43
CA GLN A 579 24.03 11.95 -23.13
C GLN A 579 24.29 13.41 -23.56
N HIS A 580 24.41 13.63 -24.88
CA HIS A 580 24.71 14.93 -25.48
C HIS A 580 23.59 15.95 -25.17
N VAL A 581 23.92 17.02 -24.45
CA VAL A 581 23.01 18.15 -24.23
C VAL A 581 22.98 18.96 -25.53
N GLN A 582 21.80 19.11 -26.14
CA GLN A 582 21.58 20.13 -27.17
C GLN A 582 21.46 21.49 -26.46
N THR A 583 22.48 22.32 -26.61
CA THR A 583 22.37 23.77 -26.35
C THR A 583 21.80 24.44 -27.58
N ASP A 584 20.69 25.15 -27.42
CA ASP A 584 20.07 26.03 -28.42
C ASP A 584 21.03 27.17 -28.80
N GLU A 585 22.01 26.91 -29.66
CA GLU A 585 22.77 27.94 -30.38
C GLU A 585 23.20 27.39 -31.75
N GLU A 586 22.27 27.20 -32.69
CA GLU A 586 22.62 27.17 -34.11
C GLU A 586 21.39 27.51 -34.98
N MET A 587 21.02 28.79 -34.99
CA MET A 587 20.17 29.35 -36.02
C MET A 587 20.95 30.46 -36.75
N ARG A 588 21.71 30.08 -37.77
CA ARG A 588 22.12 30.97 -38.87
C ARG A 588 22.09 30.21 -40.19
N PRO A 589 21.31 30.67 -41.19
CA PRO A 589 21.36 30.10 -42.52
C PRO A 589 22.48 30.77 -43.33
N PRO A 590 23.21 30.06 -44.21
CA PRO A 590 23.94 30.71 -45.27
C PRO A 590 23.03 30.94 -46.47
N TYR A 591 22.99 32.21 -46.90
CA TYR A 591 22.36 32.68 -48.13
C TYR A 591 23.12 32.18 -49.38
N SER A 592 22.34 31.66 -50.35
CA SER A 592 22.32 31.85 -51.82
C SER A 592 23.65 31.92 -52.61
N THR A 593 23.83 31.25 -53.76
CA THR A 593 23.25 31.47 -55.12
C THR A 593 23.80 30.35 -56.05
N SER A 594 23.26 29.87 -57.18
CA SER A 594 22.26 30.34 -58.16
C SER A 594 22.05 29.28 -59.28
N GLN A 595 20.85 29.27 -59.89
CA GLN A 595 20.53 28.98 -61.33
C GLN A 595 20.69 27.52 -61.86
N ASP A 596 19.84 26.93 -62.70
CA ASP A 596 18.66 27.40 -63.45
C ASP A 596 17.85 26.19 -64.03
N GLN A 597 16.61 26.47 -64.47
CA GLN A 597 15.80 25.83 -65.54
C GLN A 597 15.03 24.50 -65.34
N GLY A 598 13.70 24.61 -65.56
CA GLY A 598 12.94 23.65 -66.40
C GLY A 598 11.70 22.97 -65.80
N SER A 599 10.53 23.62 -65.88
CA SER A 599 9.20 22.97 -65.80
C SER A 599 8.81 22.40 -67.20
N PRO A 600 7.83 21.47 -67.41
CA PRO A 600 6.44 21.59 -66.89
C PRO A 600 5.62 20.30 -66.58
N LYS A 601 4.61 20.51 -65.73
CA LYS A 601 3.25 19.90 -65.64
C LYS A 601 2.97 18.46 -66.14
N SER A 602 2.43 17.64 -65.23
CA SER A 602 1.44 16.59 -65.55
C SER A 602 0.55 16.26 -64.34
N ASN A 603 -0.77 16.31 -64.55
CA ASN A 603 -1.83 15.87 -63.64
C ASN A 603 -1.99 14.35 -63.72
N CYS A 604 -2.17 13.63 -62.59
CA CYS A 604 -3.12 12.52 -62.54
C CYS A 604 -3.45 12.02 -61.11
N VAL A 605 -4.71 12.20 -60.74
CA VAL A 605 -5.65 11.25 -60.11
C VAL A 605 -5.39 10.62 -58.73
N LYS A 606 -6.45 10.76 -57.92
CA LYS A 606 -6.79 10.20 -56.61
C LYS A 606 -6.59 8.68 -56.50
N HIS A 607 -6.14 8.21 -55.33
CA HIS A 607 -6.72 7.01 -54.71
C HIS A 607 -6.74 7.15 -53.18
N VAL A 608 -7.97 7.11 -52.65
CA VAL A 608 -8.27 6.86 -51.24
C VAL A 608 -8.18 5.36 -51.04
N HIS A 609 -7.33 4.89 -50.12
CA HIS A 609 -7.48 3.56 -49.54
C HIS A 609 -7.37 3.62 -48.02
N ARG A 610 -8.54 3.49 -47.37
CA ARG A 610 -8.65 2.90 -46.05
C ARG A 610 -8.21 1.43 -46.15
N SER A 611 -7.34 0.98 -45.25
CA SER A 611 -7.32 -0.42 -44.84
C SER A 611 -7.02 -0.50 -43.35
N LYS A 612 -7.98 -1.05 -42.61
CA LYS A 612 -7.89 -1.56 -41.24
C LYS A 612 -7.95 -3.08 -41.35
N SER A 613 -7.05 -3.80 -40.70
CA SER A 613 -7.24 -5.18 -40.17
C SER A 613 -5.85 -5.71 -39.76
N ASN A 614 -5.43 -5.59 -38.50
CA ASN A 614 -5.79 -6.38 -37.30
C ASN A 614 -5.68 -7.91 -37.49
N LEU A 615 -4.65 -8.48 -36.85
CA LEU A 615 -4.06 -9.81 -37.06
C LEU A 615 -4.84 -10.98 -36.41
N TYR A 616 -6.07 -10.75 -35.96
CA TYR A 616 -6.82 -11.69 -35.10
C TYR A 616 -7.82 -12.60 -35.83
N GLU A 617 -7.85 -12.60 -37.17
CA GLU A 617 -8.78 -13.44 -37.95
C GLU A 617 -8.15 -14.69 -38.58
N ILE A 618 -6.87 -15.02 -38.31
CA ILE A 618 -6.17 -16.10 -39.04
C ILE A 618 -6.02 -17.41 -38.26
N LEU A 619 -6.42 -17.51 -36.97
CA LEU A 619 -6.13 -18.73 -36.20
C LEU A 619 -7.31 -19.22 -35.33
N SER A 620 -8.30 -19.84 -35.97
CA SER A 620 -9.13 -20.90 -35.39
C SER A 620 -9.58 -21.86 -36.52
N PRO A 621 -9.21 -23.15 -36.48
CA PRO A 621 -9.94 -24.19 -37.21
C PRO A 621 -11.02 -24.83 -36.32
N GLU A 622 -12.06 -25.31 -37.00
CA GLU A 622 -13.35 -25.84 -36.52
C GLU A 622 -13.31 -26.84 -35.36
#